data_AF-A0A935DSC8-F1
#
_entry.id   AF-A0A935DSC8-F1
#
_cell.length_a   1.000
_cell.length_b   1.000
_cell.length_c   1.000
_cell.angle_alpha   90.00
_cell.angle_beta   90.00
_cell.angle_gamma   90.00
#
_symmetry.space_group_name_H-M   'P 1'
#
loop_
_entity.id
_entity.type
_entity.pdbx_description
1 polymer ?
#
loop_
_entity_poly.entity_id
_entity_poly.type
_entity_poly.pdbx_seq_one_letter_code
_entity_poly.pdbx_strand_id
1 'polypeptide(L)'
;MKSYWFPTSFAGLRQHMVSGPAAARYALLLAAVVSGGCASLSPTACARGAIEPVDFAGMYDKQAHCIASGLITRRCGARYARLAGTGKEWLDAVGGGDASRQDLRANADGRACALQAATAESTPDETQFRVAISACCRQRWPETAASAASASAD
;
A
#
# COMPACT_ATOMS: atom_id res chain seq x y z
N MET A 1 5.24 -0.74 13.84
CA MET A 1 5.28 0.37 12.87
C MET A 1 4.03 1.21 13.02
N LYS A 2 4.16 2.46 13.45
CA LYS A 2 3.04 3.42 13.48
C LYS A 2 2.66 3.78 12.03
N SER A 3 1.41 4.17 11.84
CA SER A 3 0.71 4.38 10.57
C SER A 3 1.35 5.46 9.67
N TYR A 4 2.45 5.17 8.96
CA TYR A 4 3.14 6.17 8.12
C TYR A 4 2.78 6.16 6.64
N TRP A 5 2.07 5.13 6.15
CA TRP A 5 1.71 5.11 4.73
C TRP A 5 0.63 6.13 4.38
N PHE A 6 -0.25 6.47 5.33
CA PHE A 6 -1.30 7.47 5.13
C PHE A 6 -1.84 8.03 6.46
N PRO A 7 -2.01 9.36 6.59
CA PRO A 7 -2.70 9.92 7.75
C PRO A 7 -4.16 9.44 7.76
N THR A 8 -4.51 8.68 8.78
CA THR A 8 -5.89 8.31 9.13
C THR A 8 -6.56 9.49 9.83
N SER A 9 -7.04 10.48 9.10
CA SER A 9 -7.83 11.57 9.70
C SER A 9 -8.80 12.18 8.69
N PHE A 10 -9.92 11.48 8.43
CA PHE A 10 -11.21 12.06 8.02
C PHE A 10 -12.33 11.07 8.40
N ALA A 11 -12.35 10.61 9.65
CA ALA A 11 -13.49 9.89 10.23
C ALA A 11 -14.20 10.84 11.19
N GLY A 12 -15.01 11.76 10.65
CA GLY A 12 -15.59 12.83 11.46
C GLY A 12 -16.71 13.58 10.78
N LEU A 13 -17.70 12.88 10.22
CA LEU A 13 -19.03 13.46 9.97
C LEU A 13 -20.06 12.35 10.22
N ARG A 14 -20.43 12.20 11.49
CA ARG A 14 -21.57 11.40 11.91
C ARG A 14 -22.85 12.06 11.43
N GLN A 15 -23.63 11.22 10.76
CA GLN A 15 -25.02 11.34 10.36
C GLN A 15 -25.90 11.95 11.46
N HIS A 16 -26.55 13.09 11.18
CA HIS A 16 -27.82 13.44 11.80
C HIS A 16 -28.94 12.92 10.90
N MET A 17 -29.50 11.75 11.23
CA MET A 17 -30.71 11.24 10.59
C MET A 17 -31.92 12.01 11.13
N VAL A 18 -32.59 12.77 10.26
CA VAL A 18 -33.91 13.35 10.51
C VAL A 18 -34.96 12.35 10.04
N SER A 19 -35.63 11.70 10.98
CA SER A 19 -36.73 10.76 10.74
C SER A 19 -38.00 11.55 10.41
N GLY A 20 -38.40 11.57 9.14
CA GLY A 20 -39.67 12.16 8.69
C GLY A 20 -40.29 11.35 7.54
N PRO A 21 -41.63 11.20 7.48
CA PRO A 21 -42.33 10.34 6.52
C PRO A 21 -42.30 10.83 5.05
N ALA A 22 -41.58 11.90 4.73
CA ALA A 22 -41.30 12.32 3.36
C ALA A 22 -40.12 11.55 2.69
N ALA A 23 -39.47 10.65 3.43
CA ALA A 23 -38.24 9.94 3.02
C ALA A 23 -38.44 8.85 1.95
N ALA A 24 -39.67 8.43 1.65
CA ALA A 24 -39.93 7.32 0.73
C ALA A 24 -39.70 7.68 -0.76
N ARG A 25 -39.82 8.96 -1.15
CA ARG A 25 -39.65 9.39 -2.54
C ARG A 25 -38.21 9.77 -2.91
N TYR A 26 -37.37 10.13 -1.93
CA TYR A 26 -35.94 10.40 -2.15
C TYR A 26 -35.06 9.15 -2.08
N ALA A 27 -35.53 8.06 -1.46
CA ALA A 27 -34.80 6.79 -1.40
C ALA A 27 -34.61 6.13 -2.77
N LEU A 28 -35.54 6.32 -3.70
CA LEU A 28 -35.46 5.74 -5.06
C LEU A 28 -34.53 6.51 -6.00
N LEU A 29 -34.29 7.80 -5.76
CA LEU A 29 -33.32 8.60 -6.54
C LEU A 29 -31.87 8.44 -6.03
N LEU A 30 -31.67 8.08 -4.76
CA LEU A 30 -30.33 7.78 -4.22
C LEU A 30 -29.83 6.38 -4.59
N ALA A 31 -30.72 5.41 -4.85
CA ALA A 31 -30.33 4.08 -5.28
C ALA A 31 -29.74 4.03 -6.70
N ALA A 32 -30.07 5.00 -7.57
CA ALA A 32 -29.58 5.06 -8.94
C ALA A 32 -28.17 5.65 -9.10
N VAL A 33 -27.60 6.23 -8.03
CA VAL A 33 -26.22 6.79 -8.05
C VAL A 33 -25.18 5.74 -7.61
N VAL A 34 -25.60 4.60 -7.06
CA VAL A 34 -24.70 3.60 -6.46
C VAL A 34 -24.24 2.52 -7.46
N SER A 35 -24.87 2.38 -8.63
CA SER A 35 -24.61 1.25 -9.54
C SER A 35 -23.72 1.55 -10.75
N GLY A 36 -23.22 2.78 -10.92
CA GLY A 36 -22.47 3.17 -12.14
C GLY A 36 -21.13 3.87 -11.92
N GLY A 37 -20.71 4.05 -10.68
CA GLY A 37 -19.45 4.73 -10.38
C GLY A 37 -18.26 3.78 -10.53
N CYS A 38 -17.61 3.79 -11.69
CA CYS A 38 -16.15 3.65 -11.72
C CYS A 38 -15.58 4.80 -10.88
N ALA A 39 -15.65 4.69 -9.55
CA ALA A 39 -14.83 5.48 -8.66
C ALA A 39 -13.42 5.03 -9.01
N SER A 40 -12.76 5.81 -9.87
CA SER A 40 -11.32 5.75 -10.03
C SER A 40 -10.75 5.96 -8.64
N LEU A 41 -10.47 4.85 -7.95
CA LEU A 41 -9.85 4.88 -6.64
C LEU A 41 -8.64 5.79 -6.80
N SER A 42 -8.58 6.84 -5.99
CA SER A 42 -7.45 7.74 -6.02
C SER A 42 -6.16 6.91 -5.92
N PRO A 43 -5.04 7.36 -6.52
CA PRO A 43 -3.73 6.73 -6.38
C PRO A 43 -3.46 6.16 -4.97
N THR A 44 -3.85 6.94 -3.96
CA THR A 44 -3.69 6.66 -2.54
C THR A 44 -4.70 5.64 -2.01
N ALA A 45 -5.96 5.71 -2.43
CA ALA A 45 -6.98 4.73 -2.04
C ALA A 45 -6.68 3.33 -2.62
N CYS A 46 -6.20 3.25 -3.86
CA CYS A 46 -5.76 1.98 -4.44
C CYS A 46 -4.58 1.38 -3.65
N ALA A 47 -3.56 2.20 -3.37
CA ALA A 47 -2.39 1.76 -2.63
C ALA A 47 -2.76 1.25 -1.22
N ARG A 48 -3.66 1.95 -0.50
CA ARG A 48 -4.18 1.47 0.80
C ARG A 48 -4.85 0.11 0.67
N GLY A 49 -5.80 -0.04 -0.26
CA GLY A 49 -6.50 -1.31 -0.44
C GLY A 49 -5.58 -2.46 -0.90
N ALA A 50 -4.41 -2.16 -1.46
CA ALA A 50 -3.41 -3.17 -1.82
C ALA A 50 -2.66 -3.72 -0.61
N ILE A 51 -2.48 -2.93 0.46
CA ILE A 51 -1.65 -3.28 1.61
C ILE A 51 -2.47 -3.54 2.89
N GLU A 52 -3.72 -3.07 2.95
CA GLU A 52 -4.65 -3.28 4.07
C GLU A 52 -4.77 -4.75 4.52
N PRO A 53 -4.77 -5.76 3.64
CA PRO A 53 -4.88 -7.16 4.06
C PRO A 53 -3.59 -7.77 4.63
N VAL A 54 -2.52 -6.99 4.77
CA VAL A 54 -1.18 -7.49 5.16
C VAL A 54 -0.80 -6.94 6.52
N ASP A 55 -0.50 -7.84 7.45
CA ASP A 55 0.08 -7.48 8.73
C ASP A 55 1.60 -7.28 8.58
N PHE A 56 2.05 -6.04 8.73
CA PHE A 56 3.47 -5.67 8.73
C PHE A 56 4.04 -5.57 10.15
N ALA A 57 3.28 -5.87 11.19
CA ALA A 57 3.77 -5.83 12.57
C ALA A 57 4.91 -6.84 12.76
N GLY A 58 6.02 -6.37 13.35
CA GLY A 58 7.20 -7.20 13.59
C GLY A 58 8.03 -7.51 12.35
N MET A 59 7.62 -7.06 11.15
CA MET A 59 8.40 -7.27 9.94
C MET A 59 9.59 -6.32 9.86
N TYR A 60 10.72 -6.81 9.34
CA TYR A 60 11.85 -5.95 9.02
C TYR A 60 11.44 -4.84 8.03
N ASP A 61 11.89 -3.62 8.30
CA ASP A 61 11.42 -2.42 7.62
C ASP A 61 11.60 -2.44 6.10
N LYS A 62 12.80 -2.80 5.62
CA LYS A 62 13.05 -2.88 4.17
C LYS A 62 12.27 -4.01 3.52
N GLN A 63 12.00 -5.09 4.24
CA GLN A 63 11.14 -6.16 3.76
C GLN A 63 9.68 -5.68 3.63
N ALA A 64 9.17 -4.92 4.60
CA ALA A 64 7.84 -4.33 4.55
C ALA A 64 7.71 -3.36 3.36
N HIS A 65 8.69 -2.49 3.14
CA HIS A 65 8.77 -1.61 1.97
C HIS A 65 8.74 -2.39 0.64
N CYS A 66 9.55 -3.44 0.54
CA CYS A 66 9.60 -4.32 -0.63
C CYS A 66 8.24 -4.98 -0.91
N ILE A 67 7.64 -5.61 0.10
CA ILE A 67 6.35 -6.30 -0.04
C ILE A 67 5.25 -5.30 -0.42
N ALA A 68 5.15 -4.17 0.28
CA ALA A 68 4.15 -3.15 0.00
C ALA A 68 4.25 -2.64 -1.46
N SER A 69 5.46 -2.30 -1.93
CA SER A 69 5.65 -1.80 -3.30
C SER A 69 5.29 -2.86 -4.35
N GLY A 70 5.56 -4.12 -4.07
CA GLY A 70 5.19 -5.24 -4.93
C GLY A 70 3.67 -5.44 -5.04
N LEU A 71 2.95 -5.40 -3.92
CA LEU A 71 1.50 -5.54 -3.89
C LEU A 71 0.79 -4.37 -4.58
N ILE A 72 1.25 -3.14 -4.35
CA ILE A 72 0.74 -1.95 -5.05
C ILE A 72 1.01 -2.07 -6.56
N THR A 73 2.16 -2.61 -6.95
CA THR A 73 2.49 -2.82 -8.38
C THR A 73 1.52 -3.79 -9.03
N ARG A 74 1.16 -4.89 -8.36
CA ARG A 74 0.19 -5.86 -8.87
C ARG A 74 -1.21 -5.29 -8.99
N ARG A 75 -1.69 -4.61 -7.94
CA ARG A 75 -3.08 -4.15 -7.85
C ARG A 75 -3.33 -2.84 -8.59
N CYS A 76 -2.41 -1.89 -8.44
CA CYS A 76 -2.58 -0.52 -8.94
C CYS A 76 -1.69 -0.24 -10.16
N GLY A 77 -0.52 -0.88 -10.23
CA GLY A 77 0.47 -0.67 -11.28
C GLY A 77 1.74 0.02 -10.77
N ALA A 78 2.85 -0.16 -11.50
CA ALA A 78 4.17 0.31 -11.11
C ALA A 78 4.26 1.84 -10.89
N ARG A 79 3.47 2.64 -11.63
CA ARG A 79 3.44 4.10 -11.49
C ARG A 79 2.94 4.53 -10.11
N TYR A 80 1.91 3.86 -9.59
CA TYR A 80 1.35 4.16 -8.27
C TYR A 80 2.26 3.65 -7.16
N ALA A 81 2.92 2.50 -7.37
CA ALA A 81 3.92 2.00 -6.43
C ALA A 81 5.11 2.95 -6.30
N ARG A 82 5.55 3.58 -7.40
CA ARG A 82 6.57 4.64 -7.35
C ARG A 82 6.07 5.85 -6.57
N LEU A 83 4.89 6.37 -6.89
CA LEU A 83 4.32 7.53 -6.19
C LEU A 83 4.13 7.28 -4.69
N ALA A 84 3.64 6.10 -4.30
CA ALA A 84 3.48 5.72 -2.91
C ALA A 84 4.83 5.63 -2.19
N GLY A 85 5.84 5.04 -2.83
CA GLY A 85 7.19 4.92 -2.27
C GLY A 85 7.94 6.24 -2.18
N THR A 86 7.88 7.09 -3.22
CA THR A 86 8.56 8.40 -3.22
C THR A 86 7.83 9.43 -2.38
N GLY A 87 6.50 9.34 -2.27
CA GLY A 87 5.68 10.29 -1.53
C GLY A 87 6.02 10.32 -0.04
N LYS A 88 6.26 9.15 0.58
CA LYS A 88 6.75 9.06 1.97
C LYS A 88 8.10 9.77 2.11
N GLU A 89 9.08 9.40 1.28
CA GLU A 89 10.44 9.96 1.38
C GLU A 89 10.50 11.46 1.08
N TRP A 90 9.61 11.98 0.23
CA TRP A 90 9.47 13.41 -0.01
C TRP A 90 8.89 14.14 1.21
N LEU A 91 7.90 13.56 1.88
CA LEU A 91 7.36 14.11 3.13
C LEU A 91 8.37 14.07 4.25
N ASP A 92 9.18 13.01 4.34
CA ASP A 92 10.27 12.90 5.30
C ASP A 92 11.36 13.94 5.00
N ALA A 93 11.81 14.08 3.75
CA ALA A 93 12.80 15.10 3.36
C ALA A 93 12.36 16.54 3.68
N VAL A 94 11.08 16.86 3.52
CA VAL A 94 10.52 18.19 3.84
C VAL A 94 10.26 18.36 5.34
N GLY A 95 9.91 17.27 6.05
CA GLY A 95 9.62 17.27 7.49
C GLY A 95 10.85 17.08 8.39
N GLY A 96 12.05 16.90 7.82
CA GLY A 96 13.28 16.62 8.57
C GLY A 96 13.50 15.15 8.96
N GLY A 97 12.76 14.23 8.35
CA GLY A 97 12.96 12.77 8.46
C GLY A 97 14.09 12.25 7.56
N ASP A 98 14.56 11.03 7.84
CA ASP A 98 15.60 10.36 7.06
C ASP A 98 15.05 9.85 5.72
N ALA A 99 15.27 10.62 4.65
CA ALA A 99 15.01 10.19 3.29
C ALA A 99 15.95 9.04 2.92
N SER A 100 15.51 7.81 3.16
CA SER A 100 16.36 6.64 3.10
C SER A 100 16.48 6.11 1.68
N ARG A 101 17.67 6.22 1.09
CA ARG A 101 17.99 5.57 -0.21
C ARG A 101 17.72 4.07 -0.17
N GLN A 102 17.81 3.45 1.00
CA GLN A 102 17.52 2.03 1.18
C GLN A 102 16.03 1.73 1.04
N ASP A 103 15.13 2.62 1.48
CA ASP A 103 13.68 2.46 1.28
C ASP A 103 13.30 2.57 -0.19
N LEU A 104 13.91 3.54 -0.91
CA LEU A 104 13.73 3.65 -2.35
C LEU A 104 14.22 2.41 -3.09
N ARG A 105 15.34 1.82 -2.65
CA ARG A 105 15.87 0.57 -3.20
C ARG A 105 14.94 -0.61 -2.89
N ALA A 106 14.48 -0.74 -1.65
CA ALA A 106 13.54 -1.78 -1.26
C ALA A 106 12.23 -1.70 -2.06
N ASN A 107 11.70 -0.49 -2.25
CA ASN A 107 10.56 -0.25 -3.12
C ASN A 107 10.85 -0.67 -4.57
N ALA A 108 12.03 -0.38 -5.10
CA ALA A 108 12.41 -0.80 -6.45
C ALA A 108 12.48 -2.33 -6.59
N ASP A 109 13.05 -3.00 -5.59
CA ASP A 109 13.11 -4.45 -5.50
C ASP A 109 11.71 -5.07 -5.45
N GLY A 110 10.79 -4.49 -4.68
CA GLY A 110 9.40 -4.92 -4.63
C GLY A 110 8.71 -4.91 -5.99
N ARG A 111 8.91 -3.85 -6.79
CA ARG A 111 8.40 -3.78 -8.16
C ARG A 111 9.01 -4.85 -9.07
N ALA A 112 10.30 -5.13 -8.92
CA ALA A 112 10.96 -6.18 -9.68
C ALA A 112 10.45 -7.57 -9.30
N CYS A 113 10.28 -7.85 -7.99
CA CYS A 113 9.69 -9.09 -7.49
C CYS A 113 8.26 -9.29 -8.01
N ALA A 114 7.45 -8.22 -8.08
CA ALA A 114 6.10 -8.29 -8.64
C ALA A 114 6.09 -8.75 -10.12
N LEU A 115 7.03 -8.23 -10.92
CA LEU A 115 7.16 -8.62 -12.32
C LEU A 115 7.59 -10.08 -12.45
N GLN A 116 8.56 -10.53 -11.64
CA GLN A 116 9.00 -11.93 -11.62
C GLN A 116 7.86 -12.89 -11.23
N ALA A 117 7.11 -12.55 -10.18
CA ALA A 117 5.97 -13.34 -9.74
C ALA A 117 4.85 -13.40 -10.80
N ALA A 118 4.65 -12.33 -11.58
CA ALA A 118 3.67 -12.32 -12.67
C ALA A 118 4.09 -13.18 -13.88
N THR A 119 5.39 -13.43 -14.07
CA THR A 119 5.92 -14.26 -15.17
C THR A 119 6.06 -15.74 -14.82
N ALA A 120 6.10 -16.10 -13.54
CA ALA A 120 6.33 -17.47 -13.09
C ALA A 120 5.14 -18.41 -13.35
N GLU A 121 3.92 -17.88 -13.44
CA GLU A 121 2.69 -18.65 -13.69
C GLU A 121 1.74 -17.88 -14.61
N SER A 122 0.99 -18.60 -15.46
CA SER A 122 -0.15 -18.04 -16.19
C SER A 122 -1.26 -17.74 -15.18
N THR A 123 -1.37 -16.48 -14.75
CA THR A 123 -2.36 -15.97 -13.78
C THR A 123 -2.31 -16.64 -12.39
N PRO A 124 -1.28 -16.36 -11.57
CA PRO A 124 -1.28 -16.76 -10.16
C PRO A 124 -2.46 -16.12 -9.43
N ASP A 125 -3.12 -16.89 -8.57
CA ASP A 125 -4.12 -16.34 -7.66
C ASP A 125 -3.47 -15.35 -6.66
N GLU A 126 -4.29 -14.55 -5.98
CA GLU A 126 -3.78 -13.49 -5.09
C GLU A 126 -2.91 -14.03 -3.94
N THR A 127 -3.21 -15.23 -3.43
CA THR A 127 -2.46 -15.87 -2.35
C THR A 127 -1.10 -16.33 -2.84
N GLN A 128 -1.05 -17.03 -3.98
CA GLN A 128 0.21 -17.46 -4.61
C GLN A 128 1.12 -16.27 -4.92
N PHE A 129 0.55 -15.19 -5.46
CA PHE A 129 1.29 -13.98 -5.74
C PHE A 129 1.93 -13.37 -4.47
N ARG A 130 1.19 -13.32 -3.35
CA ARG A 130 1.70 -12.84 -2.06
C ARG A 130 2.83 -13.71 -1.51
N VAL A 131 2.72 -15.03 -1.65
CA VAL A 131 3.79 -15.97 -1.23
C VAL A 131 5.05 -15.74 -2.06
N ALA A 132 4.92 -15.65 -3.39
CA ALA A 132 6.04 -15.41 -4.30
C ALA A 132 6.74 -14.07 -4.00
N ILE A 133 5.98 -12.99 -3.79
CA ILE A 133 6.56 -11.68 -3.47
C ILE A 133 7.28 -11.69 -2.12
N SER A 134 6.70 -12.35 -1.12
CA SER A 134 7.28 -12.44 0.22
C SER A 134 8.57 -13.27 0.23
N ALA A 135 8.64 -14.32 -0.59
CA ALA A 135 9.87 -15.08 -0.78
C ALA A 135 10.98 -14.25 -1.45
N CYS A 136 10.66 -13.57 -2.55
CA CYS A 136 11.61 -12.70 -3.25
C CYS A 136 12.12 -11.55 -2.37
N CYS A 137 11.24 -10.89 -1.62
CA CYS A 137 11.62 -9.79 -0.72
C CYS A 137 12.49 -10.26 0.45
N ARG A 138 12.23 -11.44 1.04
CA ARG A 138 13.10 -12.01 2.07
C ARG A 138 14.50 -12.33 1.57
N GLN A 139 14.62 -12.77 0.31
CA GLN A 139 15.92 -13.05 -0.29
C GLN A 139 16.74 -11.77 -0.51
N ARG A 140 16.10 -10.68 -0.91
CA ARG A 140 16.77 -9.40 -1.16
C ARG A 140 17.08 -8.60 0.11
N TRP A 141 16.23 -8.75 1.13
CA TRP A 141 16.31 -8.03 2.40
C TRP A 141 16.26 -9.00 3.58
N PRO A 142 17.28 -9.86 3.76
CA PRO A 142 17.33 -10.79 4.89
C PRO A 142 17.51 -10.01 6.20
N GLU A 143 16.85 -10.47 7.28
CA GLU A 143 16.90 -9.83 8.61
C GLU A 143 18.34 -9.69 9.14
N THR A 144 19.24 -10.59 8.77
CA THR A 144 20.67 -10.52 9.15
C THR A 144 21.40 -9.35 8.50
N ALA A 145 20.97 -8.89 7.33
CA ALA A 145 21.50 -7.68 6.70
C ALA A 145 21.03 -6.41 7.45
N ALA A 146 19.89 -6.46 8.13
CA ALA A 146 19.43 -5.37 9.00
C ALA A 146 20.39 -5.14 10.15
N SER A 147 20.81 -6.21 10.82
CA SER A 147 21.76 -6.18 11.93
C SER A 147 23.13 -5.66 11.51
N ALA A 148 23.56 -6.00 10.29
CA ALA A 148 24.83 -5.52 9.73
C ALA A 148 24.80 -4.05 9.30
N ALA A 149 23.69 -3.58 8.73
CA ALA A 149 23.55 -2.18 8.29
C ALA A 149 23.44 -1.20 9.47
N SER A 150 22.77 -1.60 10.56
CA SER A 150 22.74 -0.81 11.80
C SER A 150 24.11 -0.75 12.50
N ALA A 151 24.98 -1.73 12.29
CA ALA A 151 26.32 -1.76 12.87
C ALA A 151 27.36 -0.92 12.09
N SER A 152 27.04 -0.49 10.87
CA SER A 152 27.93 0.33 10.01
C SER A 152 27.61 1.83 10.00
N ALA A 153 26.63 2.25 10.80
CA ALA A 153 26.18 3.64 10.89
C ALA A 153 26.69 4.35 12.17
N ASP A 154 27.49 3.66 13.00
CA ASP A 154 28.28 4.20 14.11
C ASP A 154 29.74 4.43 13.67
#